data_AF-F2NYJ9-F1
#
_entry.id   AF-F2NYJ9-F1
#
_cell.length_a   1.000
_cell.length_b   1.000
_cell.length_c   1.000
_cell.angle_alpha   90.00
_cell.angle_beta   90.00
_cell.angle_gamma   90.00
#
_symmetry.space_group_name_H-M   'P 1'
#
loop_
_entity.id
_entity.type
_entity.pdbx_description
1 polymer ?
#
loop_
_entity_poly.entity_id
_entity_poly.type
_entity_poly.pdbx_seq_one_letter_code
_entity_poly.pdbx_strand_id
1 'polypeptide(L)'
;MNKKVVLVALCLFFLCVLFIFLKDTVMSCIRYLLEAEKVKFIFTALMFTMISCYSIFNKHETDNTNICFYRFKNNFWLLDLLLNSCTYISIFLTAFSLLKGTYIQKFYGDKIYFLEFEAYDIYVMFGVSLILLWYALYNCVQMFIEVVHIKSSKKPII
;
A
#
# COMPACT_ATOMS: atom_id res chain seq x y z
N MET A 1 17.67 18.43 -25.50
CA MET A 1 16.76 17.32 -25.14
C MET A 1 17.18 16.77 -23.78
N ASN A 2 16.28 16.66 -22.80
CA ASN A 2 16.63 16.19 -21.47
C ASN A 2 16.91 14.67 -21.52
N LYS A 3 18.19 14.29 -21.49
CA LYS A 3 18.64 12.89 -21.64
C LYS A 3 17.99 11.93 -20.63
N LYS A 4 17.63 12.42 -19.43
CA LYS A 4 16.93 11.61 -18.41
C LYS A 4 15.51 11.24 -18.84
N VAL A 5 14.78 12.19 -19.42
CA VAL A 5 13.40 11.97 -19.88
C VAL A 5 13.37 10.99 -21.05
N VAL A 6 14.31 11.13 -21.98
CA VAL A 6 14.44 10.22 -23.13
C VAL A 6 14.77 8.80 -22.65
N LEU A 7 15.68 8.65 -21.68
CA LEU A 7 16.03 7.35 -21.12
C LEU A 7 14.86 6.70 -20.39
N VAL A 8 14.09 7.46 -19.61
CA VAL A 8 12.88 6.95 -18.94
C VAL A 8 11.81 6.52 -19.97
N ALA A 9 11.60 7.32 -21.01
CA ALA A 9 10.64 6.99 -22.07
C ALA A 9 11.04 5.72 -22.84
N LEU A 10 12.34 5.56 -23.14
CA LEU A 10 12.86 4.38 -23.84
C LEU A 10 12.80 3.13 -22.95
N CYS A 11 13.08 3.28 -21.65
CA CYS A 11 12.90 2.21 -20.67
C CYS A 11 11.42 1.80 -20.55
N LEU A 12 10.49 2.76 -20.46
CA LEU A 12 9.05 2.49 -20.45
C LEU A 12 8.59 1.76 -21.72
N PHE A 13 9.05 2.22 -22.89
CA PHE A 13 8.74 1.57 -24.16
C PHE A 13 9.22 0.11 -24.17
N PHE A 14 10.47 -0.13 -23.77
CA PHE A 14 11.02 -1.48 -23.67
C PHE A 14 10.22 -2.35 -22.69
N LEU A 15 9.82 -1.79 -21.55
CA LEU A 15 9.03 -2.48 -20.53
C LEU A 15 7.63 -2.84 -21.04
N CYS A 16 6.99 -1.96 -21.83
CA CYS A 16 5.74 -2.26 -22.52
C CYS A 16 5.88 -3.39 -23.54
N VAL A 17 6.94 -3.36 -24.36
CA VAL A 17 7.21 -4.43 -25.34
C VAL A 17 7.45 -5.77 -24.63
N LEU A 18 8.25 -5.77 -23.58
CA LEU A 18 8.53 -6.96 -22.78
C LEU A 18 7.25 -7.52 -22.12
N PHE A 19 6.35 -6.64 -21.67
CA PHE A 19 5.05 -7.05 -21.13
C PHE A 19 4.16 -7.75 -22.17
N ILE A 20 4.21 -7.36 -23.46
CA ILE A 20 3.44 -8.03 -24.51
C ILE A 20 3.89 -9.50 -24.66
N PHE A 21 5.19 -9.76 -24.62
CA PHE A 21 5.74 -11.12 -24.76
C PHE A 21 5.55 -12.00 -23.52
N LEU A 22 5.53 -11.40 -22.32
CA LEU A 22 5.36 -12.13 -21.05
C LEU A 22 3.96 -12.01 -20.45
N LYS A 23 2.98 -11.52 -21.22
CA LYS A 23 1.63 -11.18 -20.74
C LYS A 23 1.02 -12.30 -19.90
N ASP A 24 0.97 -13.52 -20.43
CA ASP A 24 0.32 -14.64 -19.76
C ASP A 24 1.05 -15.05 -18.48
N THR A 25 2.38 -15.05 -18.51
CA THR A 25 3.23 -15.33 -17.35
C THR A 25 3.05 -14.28 -16.26
N VAL A 26 3.06 -13.00 -16.62
CA VAL A 26 2.86 -11.88 -15.69
C VAL A 26 1.46 -11.93 -15.10
N MET A 27 0.45 -12.17 -15.93
CA MET A 27 -0.92 -12.25 -15.45
C MET A 27 -1.11 -13.37 -14.43
N SER A 28 -0.53 -14.54 -14.72
CA SER A 28 -0.57 -15.72 -13.83
C SER A 28 0.20 -15.47 -12.53
N CYS A 29 1.33 -14.78 -12.60
CA CYS A 29 2.09 -14.37 -11.41
C CYS A 29 1.28 -13.42 -10.51
N ILE A 30 0.62 -12.41 -11.09
CA ILE A 30 -0.24 -11.48 -10.36
C ILE A 30 -1.41 -12.24 -9.70
N ARG A 31 -2.03 -13.17 -10.43
CA ARG A 31 -3.08 -14.02 -9.86
C ARG A 31 -2.58 -14.82 -8.65
N TYR A 32 -1.42 -15.47 -8.79
CA TYR A 32 -0.82 -16.22 -7.69
C TYR A 32 -0.54 -15.33 -6.48
N LEU A 33 -0.03 -14.12 -6.69
CA LEU A 33 0.21 -13.14 -5.63
C LEU A 33 -1.09 -12.72 -4.93
N LEU A 34 -2.15 -12.46 -5.68
CA LEU A 34 -3.46 -12.04 -5.16
C LEU A 34 -4.21 -13.18 -4.45
N GLU A 35 -4.05 -14.41 -4.90
CA GLU A 35 -4.65 -15.59 -4.28
C GLU A 35 -3.89 -16.05 -3.03
N ALA A 36 -2.59 -15.76 -2.92
CA ALA A 36 -1.76 -16.16 -1.80
C ALA A 36 -2.14 -15.44 -0.49
N GLU A 37 -2.77 -16.17 0.42
CA GLU A 37 -3.11 -15.66 1.76
C GLU A 37 -1.88 -15.24 2.57
N LYS A 38 -0.74 -15.92 2.35
CA LYS A 38 0.54 -15.58 2.96
C LYS A 38 0.98 -14.15 2.63
N VAL A 39 0.72 -13.66 1.42
CA VAL A 39 1.08 -12.30 1.01
C VAL A 39 0.29 -11.29 1.85
N LYS A 40 -1.03 -11.47 1.97
CA LYS A 40 -1.86 -10.58 2.81
C LYS A 40 -1.37 -10.55 4.25
N PHE A 41 -1.06 -11.72 4.81
CA PHE A 41 -0.56 -11.84 6.17
C PHE A 41 0.79 -11.12 6.37
N ILE A 42 1.76 -11.35 5.47
CA ILE A 42 3.09 -10.72 5.53
C ILE A 42 2.96 -9.19 5.47
N PHE A 43 2.21 -8.66 4.51
CA PHE A 43 2.03 -7.21 4.37
C PHE A 43 1.29 -6.60 5.56
N THR A 44 0.27 -7.29 6.09
CA THR A 44 -0.45 -6.83 7.28
C THR A 44 0.47 -6.79 8.50
N ALA A 45 1.29 -7.83 8.70
CA ALA A 45 2.27 -7.87 9.78
C ALA A 45 3.31 -6.75 9.64
N LEU A 46 3.83 -6.51 8.42
CA LEU A 46 4.75 -5.41 8.14
C LEU A 46 4.13 -4.04 8.41
N MET A 47 2.89 -3.80 7.99
CA MET A 47 2.20 -2.54 8.28
C MET A 47 2.02 -2.35 9.78
N PHE A 48 1.61 -3.39 10.51
CA PHE A 48 1.47 -3.34 11.95
C PHE A 48 2.80 -3.01 12.66
N THR A 49 3.91 -3.61 12.24
CA THR A 49 5.23 -3.30 12.82
C THR A 49 5.65 -1.87 12.53
N MET A 50 5.44 -1.36 11.31
CA MET A 50 5.76 0.03 10.96
C MET A 50 4.97 1.04 11.81
N ILE A 51 3.66 0.83 11.96
CA ILE A 51 2.78 1.70 12.76
C ILE A 51 3.16 1.62 14.25
N SER A 52 3.46 0.41 14.75
CA SER A 52 3.90 0.20 16.13
C SER A 52 5.22 0.91 16.42
N CYS A 53 6.21 0.77 15.53
CA CYS A 53 7.47 1.48 15.64
C CYS A 53 7.24 3.00 15.68
N TYR A 54 6.42 3.53 14.78
CA TYR A 54 6.11 4.97 14.75
C TYR A 54 5.44 5.45 16.03
N SER A 55 4.45 4.71 16.53
CA SER A 55 3.74 5.04 17.78
C SER A 55 4.66 5.04 19.01
N ILE A 56 5.59 4.09 19.10
CA ILE A 56 6.51 3.96 20.24
C ILE A 56 7.61 5.04 20.21
N PHE A 57 8.26 5.24 19.05
CA PHE A 57 9.42 6.12 18.94
C PHE A 57 9.05 7.59 18.78
N ASN A 58 7.86 7.89 18.27
CA ASN A 58 7.43 9.26 18.00
C ASN A 58 6.45 9.82 19.04
N LYS A 59 6.50 9.28 20.27
CA LYS A 59 5.55 9.54 21.38
C LYS A 59 5.46 11.01 21.82
N HIS A 60 6.47 11.83 21.50
CA HIS A 60 6.62 13.18 22.06
C HIS A 60 6.85 14.30 21.04
N GLU A 61 7.03 14.01 19.75
CA GLU A 61 7.26 15.04 18.74
C GLU A 61 5.92 15.38 18.07
N THR A 62 5.46 16.62 18.28
CA THR A 62 4.31 17.27 17.62
C THR A 62 4.76 18.04 16.38
N ASP A 63 5.83 17.62 15.73
CA ASP A 63 6.30 18.32 14.56
C ASP A 63 5.58 17.84 13.31
N ASN A 64 4.97 18.83 12.65
CA ASN A 64 4.70 19.06 11.22
C ASN A 64 5.08 17.98 10.20
N THR A 65 4.79 16.71 10.45
CA THR A 65 4.97 15.64 9.49
C THR A 65 3.77 15.60 8.56
N ASN A 66 4.00 15.44 7.25
CA ASN A 66 2.93 15.29 6.25
C ASN A 66 2.21 13.92 6.35
N ILE A 67 2.38 13.22 7.47
CA ILE A 67 1.82 11.90 7.71
C ILE A 67 0.45 12.05 8.37
N CYS A 68 -0.55 11.41 7.76
CA CYS A 68 -1.88 11.32 8.34
C CYS A 68 -1.89 10.29 9.49
N PHE A 69 -1.38 10.68 10.66
CA PHE A 69 -1.41 9.86 11.87
C PHE A 69 -2.33 10.51 12.90
N TYR A 70 -3.42 9.82 13.24
CA TYR A 70 -4.36 10.33 14.22
C TYR A 70 -3.76 10.26 15.63
N ARG A 71 -3.83 11.38 16.38
CA ARG A 71 -3.42 11.45 17.79
C ARG A 71 -4.55 12.01 18.66
N PHE A 72 -4.94 11.27 19.68
CA PHE A 72 -5.87 11.73 20.70
C PHE A 72 -5.22 12.79 21.58
N LYS A 73 -5.96 13.89 21.85
CA LYS A 73 -5.50 15.01 22.70
C LYS A 73 -5.07 14.60 24.12
N ASN A 74 -5.58 13.48 24.64
CA ASN A 74 -5.21 12.95 25.96
C ASN A 74 -3.90 12.12 25.95
N ASN A 75 -3.15 12.05 24.85
CA ASN A 75 -1.88 11.31 24.73
C ASN A 75 -2.00 9.81 25.08
N PHE A 76 -3.17 9.20 24.86
CA PHE A 76 -3.37 7.75 25.01
C PHE A 76 -2.76 6.98 23.83
N TRP A 77 -1.46 6.74 23.90
CA TRP A 77 -0.68 6.12 22.81
C TRP A 77 -1.21 4.75 22.34
N LEU A 78 -1.79 3.95 23.24
CA LEU A 78 -2.39 2.65 22.89
C LEU A 78 -3.62 2.82 21.99
N LEU A 79 -4.43 3.83 22.24
CA LEU A 79 -5.64 4.10 21.46
C LEU A 79 -5.26 4.65 20.08
N ASP A 80 -4.24 5.50 20.01
CA ASP A 80 -3.65 5.97 18.75
C ASP A 80 -3.12 4.79 17.92
N LEU A 81 -2.35 3.88 18.55
CA LEU A 81 -1.82 2.69 17.90
C LEU A 81 -2.94 1.81 17.34
N LEU A 82 -3.94 1.48 18.17
CA LEU A 82 -5.04 0.62 17.77
C LEU A 82 -5.86 1.23 16.64
N LEU A 83 -6.18 2.52 16.74
CA LEU A 83 -6.98 3.21 15.72
C LEU A 83 -6.23 3.25 14.38
N ASN A 84 -5.00 3.76 14.36
CA ASN A 84 -4.23 3.86 13.12
C ASN A 84 -3.95 2.48 12.52
N SER A 85 -3.60 1.48 13.35
CA SER A 85 -3.41 0.09 12.87
C SER A 85 -4.68 -0.44 12.24
N CYS A 86 -5.83 -0.31 12.92
CA CYS A 86 -7.11 -0.77 12.40
C CYS A 86 -7.47 -0.06 11.10
N THR A 87 -7.29 1.27 11.02
CA THR A 87 -7.59 2.06 9.82
C THR A 87 -6.76 1.61 8.62
N TYR A 88 -5.43 1.63 8.74
CA TYR A 88 -4.55 1.32 7.62
C TYR A 88 -4.63 -0.15 7.20
N ILE A 89 -4.68 -1.08 8.16
CA ILE A 89 -4.82 -2.51 7.87
C ILE A 89 -6.18 -2.80 7.22
N SER A 90 -7.28 -2.20 7.72
CA SER A 90 -8.60 -2.39 7.11
C SER A 90 -8.64 -1.85 5.68
N ILE A 91 -8.07 -0.66 5.43
CA ILE A 91 -7.97 -0.11 4.06
C ILE A 91 -7.19 -1.06 3.16
N PHE A 92 -6.03 -1.56 3.61
CA PHE A 92 -5.22 -2.50 2.84
C PHE A 92 -5.97 -3.80 2.55
N LEU A 93 -6.56 -4.45 3.55
CA LEU A 93 -7.25 -5.73 3.38
C LEU A 93 -8.47 -5.62 2.47
N THR A 94 -9.26 -4.56 2.61
CA THR A 94 -10.42 -4.30 1.76
C THR A 94 -9.97 -4.02 0.33
N ALA A 95 -9.01 -3.11 0.14
CA ALA A 95 -8.50 -2.78 -1.19
C ALA A 95 -7.84 -3.97 -1.87
N PHE A 96 -7.06 -4.79 -1.16
CA PHE A 96 -6.47 -6.01 -1.70
C PHE A 96 -7.53 -7.04 -2.11
N SER A 97 -8.60 -7.18 -1.34
CA SER A 97 -9.70 -8.12 -1.66
C SER A 97 -10.51 -7.64 -2.87
N LEU A 98 -10.78 -6.33 -2.97
CA LEU A 98 -11.40 -5.72 -4.15
C LEU A 98 -10.52 -5.88 -5.39
N LEU A 99 -9.21 -5.65 -5.27
CA LEU A 99 -8.26 -5.83 -6.36
C LEU A 99 -8.23 -7.28 -6.83
N LYS A 100 -8.20 -8.25 -5.90
CA LYS A 100 -8.30 -9.68 -6.21
C LYS A 100 -9.58 -10.00 -6.99
N GLY A 101 -10.73 -9.58 -6.47
CA GLY A 101 -12.03 -9.89 -7.07
C GLY A 101 -12.16 -9.31 -8.48
N THR A 102 -11.83 -8.02 -8.64
CA THR A 102 -11.91 -7.31 -9.93
C THR A 102 -10.91 -7.88 -10.94
N TYR A 103 -9.68 -8.19 -10.52
CA TYR A 103 -8.65 -8.76 -11.38
C TYR A 103 -9.02 -10.15 -11.89
N ILE A 104 -9.43 -11.06 -11.00
CA ILE A 104 -9.80 -12.43 -11.39
C ILE A 104 -11.04 -12.41 -12.31
N GLN A 105 -12.08 -11.67 -11.92
CA GLN A 105 -13.30 -11.58 -12.71
C GLN A 105 -13.05 -10.99 -14.10
N LYS A 106 -12.17 -9.99 -14.21
CA LYS A 106 -11.91 -9.32 -15.50
C LYS A 106 -11.00 -10.11 -16.43
N PHE A 107 -9.98 -10.76 -15.90
CA PHE A 107 -8.91 -11.36 -16.71
C PHE A 107 -9.01 -12.88 -16.87
N TYR A 108 -9.65 -13.57 -15.92
CA TYR A 108 -9.80 -15.02 -15.93
C TYR A 108 -11.25 -15.45 -16.14
N GLY A 109 -12.22 -14.71 -15.59
CA GLY A 109 -13.65 -14.99 -15.74
C GLY A 109 -14.09 -16.33 -15.14
N ASP A 110 -13.20 -17.03 -14.42
CA ASP A 110 -13.43 -18.32 -13.80
C ASP A 110 -14.24 -18.22 -12.50
N LYS A 111 -14.25 -17.04 -11.88
CA LYS A 111 -15.05 -16.72 -10.69
C LYS A 111 -15.71 -15.36 -10.86
N ILE A 112 -17.02 -15.32 -10.61
CA ILE A 112 -17.80 -14.08 -10.60
C ILE A 112 -17.91 -13.64 -9.13
N TYR A 113 -17.24 -12.54 -8.79
CA TYR A 113 -17.25 -11.97 -7.44
C TYR A 113 -18.32 -10.87 -7.30
N PHE A 114 -18.61 -10.16 -8.39
CA PHE A 114 -19.55 -9.05 -8.45
C PHE A 114 -20.61 -9.37 -9.52
N LEU A 115 -21.78 -9.83 -9.09
CA LEU A 115 -22.86 -10.35 -9.95
C LEU A 115 -23.66 -9.25 -10.67
N GLU A 116 -23.89 -8.12 -10.00
CA GLU A 116 -24.74 -7.03 -10.49
C GLU A 116 -23.96 -5.81 -11.00
N PHE A 117 -22.63 -5.90 -11.03
CA PHE A 117 -21.77 -4.79 -11.39
C PHE A 117 -21.53 -4.76 -12.89
N GLU A 118 -21.72 -3.59 -13.50
CA GLU A 118 -21.41 -3.41 -14.92
C GLU A 118 -19.90 -3.37 -15.14
N ALA A 119 -19.48 -3.53 -16.40
CA ALA A 119 -18.06 -3.46 -16.76
C ALA A 119 -17.40 -2.16 -16.32
N TYR A 120 -18.14 -1.03 -16.38
CA TYR A 120 -17.66 0.27 -15.92
C TYR A 120 -17.38 0.28 -14.42
N ASP A 121 -18.29 -0.25 -13.60
CA ASP A 121 -18.14 -0.29 -12.15
C ASP A 121 -16.93 -1.12 -11.74
N ILE A 122 -16.68 -2.24 -12.43
CA ILE A 122 -15.49 -3.08 -12.21
C ILE A 122 -14.20 -2.28 -12.46
N TYR A 123 -14.14 -1.43 -13.50
CA TYR A 123 -12.98 -0.57 -13.74
C TYR A 123 -12.80 0.49 -12.66
N VAL A 124 -13.91 1.10 -12.20
CA VAL A 124 -13.87 2.08 -11.11
C VAL A 124 -13.37 1.41 -9.82
N MET A 125 -13.90 0.24 -9.46
CA MET A 125 -13.48 -0.53 -8.29
C MET A 125 -12.00 -0.93 -8.37
N PHE A 126 -11.53 -1.30 -9.56
CA PHE A 126 -10.11 -1.55 -9.80
C PHE A 126 -9.27 -0.29 -9.53
N GLY A 127 -9.65 0.86 -10.08
CA GLY A 127 -8.96 2.13 -9.85
C GLY A 127 -8.94 2.55 -8.38
N VAL A 128 -10.08 2.48 -7.70
CA VAL A 128 -10.22 2.83 -6.27
C VAL A 128 -9.35 1.91 -5.41
N SER A 129 -9.35 0.60 -5.67
CA SER A 129 -8.52 -0.35 -4.91
C SER A 129 -7.03 -0.07 -5.05
N LEU A 130 -6.54 0.29 -6.25
CA LEU A 130 -5.15 0.70 -6.46
C LEU A 130 -4.79 1.97 -5.68
N ILE A 131 -5.66 2.98 -5.70
CA ILE A 131 -5.43 4.24 -4.97
C ILE A 131 -5.41 4.00 -3.46
N LEU A 132 -6.32 3.18 -2.93
CA LEU A 132 -6.38 2.85 -1.51
C LEU A 132 -5.18 2.02 -1.06
N LEU A 133 -4.73 1.04 -1.87
CA LEU A 133 -3.51 0.28 -1.62
C LEU A 133 -2.29 1.18 -1.59
N TRP A 134 -2.15 2.06 -2.60
CA TRP A 134 -1.10 3.06 -2.63
C TRP A 134 -1.12 3.93 -1.39
N TYR A 135 -2.28 4.50 -1.04
CA TYR A 135 -2.44 5.36 0.12
C TYR A 135 -2.03 4.67 1.42
N ALA A 136 -2.50 3.45 1.66
CA ALA A 136 -2.20 2.72 2.89
C ALA A 136 -0.72 2.36 2.99
N LEU A 137 -0.14 1.80 1.92
CA LEU A 137 1.27 1.40 1.90
C LEU A 137 2.20 2.62 1.97
N TYR A 138 1.90 3.67 1.21
CA TYR A 138 2.70 4.90 1.20
C TYR A 138 2.78 5.52 2.60
N ASN A 139 1.64 5.70 3.27
CA ASN A 139 1.63 6.29 4.61
C ASN A 139 2.38 5.43 5.64
N CYS A 140 2.20 4.09 5.63
CA CYS A 140 2.94 3.20 6.53
C CYS A 140 4.45 3.23 6.27
N VAL A 141 4.88 3.30 5.00
CA VAL A 141 6.29 3.42 4.64
C VAL A 141 6.85 4.78 5.08
N GLN A 142 6.11 5.88 4.89
CA GLN A 142 6.54 7.20 5.39
C GLN A 142 6.71 7.20 6.91
N MET A 143 5.78 6.58 7.65
CA MET A 143 5.91 6.43 9.12
C MET A 143 7.21 5.71 9.49
N PHE A 144 7.54 4.64 8.77
CA PHE A 144 8.78 3.91 9.01
C PHE A 144 10.03 4.74 8.67
N ILE A 145 10.01 5.44 7.53
CA ILE A 145 11.10 6.32 7.10
C ILE A 145 11.36 7.39 8.17
N GLU A 146 10.33 8.01 8.72
CA GLU A 146 10.49 9.00 9.78
C GLU A 146 11.15 8.41 11.02
N VAL A 147 10.73 7.22 11.48
CA VAL A 147 11.39 6.54 12.61
C VAL A 147 12.87 6.30 12.35
N VAL A 148 13.22 5.86 11.13
CA VAL A 148 14.62 5.62 10.74
C VAL A 148 15.42 6.93 10.76
N HIS A 149 14.83 8.04 10.32
CA HIS A 149 15.53 9.34 10.26
C HIS A 149 15.57 10.07 11.61
N ILE A 150 14.59 9.88 12.51
CA ILE A 150 14.55 10.49 13.86
C ILE A 150 15.82 10.13 14.67
N LYS A 151 16.36 8.93 14.49
CA LYS A 151 17.57 8.48 15.21
C LYS A 151 18.85 9.24 14.81
N SER A 152 18.87 9.90 13.64
CA SER A 152 20.03 10.66 13.18
C SER A 152 20.15 12.06 13.83
N SER A 153 19.12 12.56 14.51
CA SER A 153 19.06 13.93 15.02
C SER A 153 19.19 14.05 16.56
N LYS A 154 18.94 12.96 17.30
CA LYS A 154 19.08 12.97 18.77
C LYS A 154 20.55 12.87 19.18
N LYS A 155 21.19 14.04 19.39
CA LYS A 155 22.39 14.14 20.25
C LYS A 155 22.05 13.53 21.62
N PRO A 156 22.93 12.70 22.22
CA PRO A 156 22.72 12.19 23.56
C PRO A 156 22.69 13.37 24.53
N ILE A 157 21.58 13.52 25.24
CA ILE A 157 21.50 14.40 26.40
C ILE A 157 22.27 13.67 27.50
N ILE A 158 23.47 14.19 27.81
CA ILE A 158 24.25 13.86 29.02
C ILE A 158 23.63 14.65 30.17
#